data_AF-A0A1I1KC06-F1
#
_entry.id   AF-A0A1I1KC06-F1
#
_cell.length_a   1.000
_cell.length_b   1.000
_cell.length_c   1.000
_cell.angle_alpha   90.00
_cell.angle_beta   90.00
_cell.angle_gamma   90.00
#
_symmetry.space_group_name_H-M   'P 1'
#
loop_
_entity.id
_entity.type
_entity.pdbx_description
1 polymer ?
#
loop_
_entity_poly.entity_id
_entity_poly.type
_entity_poly.pdbx_seq_one_letter_code
_entity_poly.pdbx_strand_id
1 'polypeptide(L)' 'MDEIEAEKIRTYERYRCGEITEQEVREALGDETIDAMQADVEAFKSAMELDTSVVFACDDIE' A
#
# COMPACT_ATOMS: atom_id res chain seq x y z
N MET A 1 -0.61 -12.93 -13.18
CA MET A 1 -0.97 -12.59 -11.80
C MET A 1 -1.46 -13.87 -11.20
N ASP A 2 -0.68 -14.43 -10.30
CA ASP A 2 -0.98 -15.71 -9.68
C ASP A 2 -2.22 -15.54 -8.80
N GLU A 3 -3.11 -16.52 -8.78
CA GLU A 3 -4.34 -16.49 -7.96
C GLU A 3 -4.01 -16.26 -6.48
N ILE A 4 -2.84 -16.74 -6.05
CA ILE A 4 -2.27 -16.52 -4.72
C ILE A 4 -2.00 -15.03 -4.47
N GLU A 5 -1.37 -14.32 -5.41
CA GLU A 5 -1.10 -12.88 -5.26
C GLU A 5 -2.39 -12.06 -5.18
N ALA A 6 -3.38 -12.40 -6.01
CA ALA A 6 -4.68 -11.74 -6.00
C ALA A 6 -5.42 -11.94 -4.65
N GLU A 7 -5.32 -13.12 -4.05
CA GLU A 7 -5.88 -13.39 -2.73
C GLU A 7 -5.17 -12.61 -1.61
N LYS A 8 -3.83 -12.49 -1.70
CA LYS A 8 -3.05 -11.68 -0.75
C LYS A 8 -3.48 -10.21 -0.78
N ILE A 9 -3.61 -9.64 -1.98
CA ILE A 9 -4.03 -8.24 -2.16
C ILE A 9 -5.44 -8.03 -1.60
N ARG A 10 -6.41 -8.89 -1.93
CA ARG A 10 -7.78 -8.78 -1.41
C ARG A 10 -7.86 -8.87 0.11
N THR A 11 -7.02 -9.71 0.71
CA THR A 11 -6.95 -9.86 2.17
C THR A 11 -6.36 -8.62 2.82
N TYR A 12 -5.29 -8.07 2.26
CA TYR A 12 -4.71 -6.82 2.72
C TYR A 12 -5.65 -5.61 2.53
N GLU A 13 -6.40 -5.55 1.43
CA GLU A 13 -7.41 -4.51 1.21
C GLU A 13 -8.55 -4.55 2.23
N ARG A 14 -9.02 -5.74 2.61
CA ARG A 14 -10.02 -5.89 3.68
C ARG A 14 -9.49 -5.39 5.03
N TYR A 15 -8.23 -5.68 5.34
CA TYR A 15 -7.58 -5.12 6.52
C TYR A 15 -7.54 -3.58 6.46
N ARG A 16 -7.13 -3.02 5.31
CA ARG A 16 -7.11 -1.58 5.09
C ARG A 16 -8.49 -0.92 5.20
N CYS A 17 -9.54 -1.63 4.79
CA CYS A 17 -10.94 -1.18 4.90
C CYS A 17 -11.49 -1.31 6.34
N GLY A 18 -10.75 -1.95 7.25
CA GLY A 18 -11.19 -2.25 8.61
C GLY A 18 -12.20 -3.40 8.70
N GLU A 19 -12.32 -4.21 7.65
CA GLU A 19 -13.23 -5.37 7.62
C GLU A 19 -12.66 -6.55 8.42
N ILE A 20 -11.33 -6.68 8.48
CA ILE A 20 -10.62 -7.67 9.30
C ILE A 20 -9.58 -6.98 10.18
N THR A 21 -9.20 -7.64 11.27
CA THR A 21 -8.20 -7.10 12.20
C THR A 21 -6.76 -7.35 11.74
N GLU A 22 -5.81 -6.60 12.32
CA GLU A 22 -4.38 -6.81 12.08
C GLU A 22 -3.91 -8.22 12.46
N GLN A 23 -4.52 -8.81 13.49
CA GLN A 23 -4.23 -10.18 13.89
C GLN A 23 -4.66 -11.18 12.82
N GLU A 24 -5.89 -11.05 12.30
CA GLU A 24 -6.41 -11.94 11.27
C GLU A 24 -5.62 -11.85 9.95
N VAL A 25 -5.21 -10.64 9.55
CA VAL A 25 -4.40 -10.48 8.33
C VAL A 25 -3.00 -11.05 8.50
N ARG A 26 -2.39 -10.92 9.69
CA ARG A 26 -1.09 -11.55 10.02
C ARG A 26 -1.18 -13.07 10.07
N GLU A 27 -2.28 -13.62 10.58
CA GLU A 27 -2.49 -15.07 10.56
C GLU A 27 -2.68 -15.60 9.13
N ALA A 28 -3.30 -14.82 8.25
CA ALA A 28 -3.54 -15.21 6.85
C ALA A 28 -2.32 -15.03 5.94
N LEU A 29 -1.57 -13.93 6.09
CA LEU A 29 -0.49 -13.52 5.17
C LEU A 29 0.92 -13.66 5.77
N GLY A 30 1.03 -13.77 7.10
CA GLY A 30 2.29 -13.73 7.83
C GLY A 30 2.77 -12.30 8.11
N ASP A 31 3.43 -12.11 9.26
CA ASP A 31 4.02 -10.83 9.68
C ASP A 31 4.93 -10.23 8.61
N GLU A 32 5.83 -11.04 8.03
CA GLU A 32 6.79 -10.57 7.03
C GLU A 32 6.12 -9.98 5.78
N THR A 33 4.99 -10.56 5.35
CA THR A 33 4.25 -10.08 4.18
C THR A 33 3.54 -8.77 4.49
N ILE A 34 3.00 -8.63 5.70
CA ILE A 34 2.29 -7.41 6.13
C ILE A 34 3.26 -6.24 6.24
N ASP A 35 4.40 -6.44 6.91
CA ASP A 35 5.45 -5.41 7.03
C ASP A 35 5.96 -4.97 5.65
N ALA A 36 6.23 -5.93 4.75
CA ALA A 36 6.65 -5.62 3.38
C ALA A 36 5.58 -4.84 2.62
N MET A 37 4.30 -5.23 2.69
CA MET A 37 3.20 -4.53 2.02
C MET A 37 2.96 -3.12 2.59
N GLN A 38 3.09 -2.93 3.90
CA GLN A 38 2.99 -1.61 4.51
C GLN A 38 4.13 -0.70 4.03
N ALA A 39 5.37 -1.19 4.04
CA ALA A 39 6.51 -0.45 3.54
C ALA A 39 6.36 -0.07 2.05
N ASP A 40 5.86 -0.99 1.21
CA ASP A 40 5.61 -0.74 -0.21
C ASP A 40 4.54 0.35 -0.41
N VAL A 41 3.45 0.28 0.37
CA VAL A 41 2.37 1.29 0.33
C VAL A 41 2.87 2.66 0.79
N GLU A 42 3.67 2.74 1.85
CA GLU A 42 4.24 3.99 2.34
C GLU A 42 5.25 4.60 1.35
N ALA A 43 6.10 3.76 0.75
CA ALA A 43 7.04 4.18 -0.28
C ALA A 43 6.32 4.68 -1.53
N PHE A 44 5.28 3.96 -1.98
CA PHE A 44 4.44 4.35 -3.11
C PHE A 44 3.69 5.66 -2.84
N LYS A 45 3.13 5.82 -1.64
CA LYS A 45 2.44 7.05 -1.23
C LYS A 45 3.42 8.22 -1.19
N SER A 46 4.59 8.04 -0.58
CA SER A 46 5.64 9.07 -0.52
C SER A 46 6.12 9.46 -1.91
N ALA A 47 6.27 8.49 -2.83
CA ALA A 47 6.62 8.76 -4.22
C ALA A 47 5.51 9.55 -4.95
N MET A 48 4.24 9.20 -4.75
CA MET A 48 3.10 9.95 -5.31
C MET A 48 2.99 11.38 -4.77
N GLU A 49 3.25 11.59 -3.48
CA GLU A 49 3.26 12.92 -2.85
C GLU A 49 4.43 13.79 -3.36
N LEU A 50 5.58 13.17 -3.64
CA LEU A 50 6.73 13.83 -4.29
C LEU A 50 6.45 14.22 -5.74
N ASP A 51 5.84 13.33 -6.52
CA ASP A 51 5.59 13.54 -7.95
C ASP A 51 4.54 14.63 -8.20
N THR A 52 3.48 14.67 -7.39
CA THR A 52 2.48 15.76 -7.45
C THR A 52 3.07 17.10 -7.02
N SER A 53 3.99 17.14 -6.06
CA SER A 53 4.65 18.39 -5.67
C SER A 53 5.58 18.94 -6.76
N VAL A 54 6.22 18.06 -7.56
CA VAL A 54 7.06 18.47 -8.69
C VAL A 54 6.21 18.98 -9.87
N VAL A 55 5.03 18.40 -10.12
CA VAL A 55 4.13 18.82 -11.21
C VAL A 55 3.52 20.20 -10.94
N PHE A 56 3.22 20.56 -9.68
CA PHE A 56 2.68 21.89 -9.34
C PHE A 56 3.73 22.97 -9.06
N ALA A 57 5.01 22.61 -8.89
CA ALA A 57 6.10 23.58 -8.69
C ALA A 57 6.70 24.10 -10.01
N CYS A 58 6.24 23.60 -11.17
CA CYS A 58 6.73 24.00 -12.50
C CYS A 58 5.69 24.85 -13.28
N ASP A 59 4.82 25.59 -12.57
CA ASP A 59 3.89 26.58 -13.13
C ASP A 59 4.03 27.92 -12.36
N ASP A 60 5.26 28.31 -12.05
CA ASP A 60 5.60 29.68 -11.60
C ASP A 60 7.00 30.03 -12.15
N ILE A 61 7.10 30.09 -13.47
CA ILE A 61 8.19 30.79 -14.17
C ILE A 61 7.51 31.80 -15.09
N GLU A 62 7.30 32.99 -14.54
CA GLU A 62 6.98 34.23 -15.28
C GLU A 62 8.13 34.61 -16.23
#